data_AF-A0A3E2GY82-F1
#
_entry.id   AF-A0A3E2GY82-F1
#
_cell.length_a   1.000
_cell.length_b   1.000
_cell.length_c   1.000
_cell.angle_alpha   90.00
_cell.angle_beta   90.00
_cell.angle_gamma   90.00
#
_symmetry.space_group_name_H-M   'P 1'
#
loop_
_entity.id
_entity.type
_entity.pdbx_description
1 polymer ?
#
loop_
_entity_poly.entity_id
_entity_poly.type
_entity_poly.pdbx_seq_one_letter_code
_entity_poly.pdbx_strand_id
1 'polypeptide(L)'
;MLFLPPPESKLFPEQALGLQLLIDQAPRLLFQGVNSRWVGGYFDIISLDLAKRFASMPDTLKAYNLNRWAGGVGATFGFWAVARFWFLAPLVYSESLATHDLADELIESTRLDIEKFAGKTDPYRSSKKELMKNVYGFPTIIKAGFPQKPDLKMEEFLFWLAMLLDLHYPIINVYDRYPYRNASLGRESTQEEKEWLDATDHFGEEGEEAAKKIRGCVGWTMDTIDRWQTLMFNLIVNLYVTLSLVFYALQKRLKLSIFLTLLR
;
A
#
# COMPACT_ATOMS: atom_id res chain seq x y z
N MET A 1 -20.89 11.41 6.36
CA MET A 1 -19.82 11.10 5.39
C MET A 1 -20.45 11.12 4.02
N LEU A 2 -20.04 12.02 3.12
CA LEU A 2 -20.74 12.26 1.84
C LEU A 2 -20.28 11.34 0.68
N PHE A 3 -19.20 10.57 0.86
CA PHE A 3 -18.53 9.85 -0.25
C PHE A 3 -18.61 8.32 -0.19
N LEU A 4 -18.99 7.75 0.97
CA LEU A 4 -19.22 6.32 1.13
C LEU A 4 -20.67 6.09 1.59
N PRO A 5 -21.30 4.97 1.20
CA PRO A 5 -22.60 4.60 1.72
C PRO A 5 -22.49 4.30 3.23
N PRO A 6 -23.62 4.15 3.95
CA PRO A 6 -23.59 3.69 5.33
C PRO A 6 -22.80 2.37 5.48
N PRO A 7 -22.06 2.15 6.58
CA PRO A 7 -21.27 0.95 6.79
C PRO A 7 -22.03 -0.38 6.62
N GLU A 8 -23.34 -0.38 6.87
CA GLU A 8 -24.25 -1.52 6.75
C GLU A 8 -24.56 -1.89 5.28
N SER A 9 -24.35 -0.95 4.35
CA SER A 9 -24.64 -1.16 2.94
C SER A 9 -23.81 -2.31 2.34
N LYS A 10 -24.43 -3.12 1.49
CA LYS A 10 -23.72 -4.16 0.73
C LYS A 10 -22.65 -3.61 -0.22
N LEU A 11 -22.79 -2.34 -0.64
CA LEU A 11 -21.84 -1.66 -1.51
C LEU A 11 -20.63 -1.08 -0.76
N PHE A 12 -20.70 -1.00 0.56
CA PHE A 12 -19.67 -0.36 1.37
C PHE A 12 -18.27 -1.01 1.21
N PRO A 13 -18.09 -2.34 1.22
CA PRO A 13 -16.77 -2.96 1.12
C PRO A 13 -16.02 -2.56 -0.16
N GLU A 14 -16.67 -2.64 -1.32
CA GLU A 14 -16.06 -2.33 -2.61
C GLU A 14 -15.78 -0.83 -2.76
N GLN A 15 -16.70 0.03 -2.35
CA GLN A 15 -16.51 1.48 -2.44
C GLN A 15 -15.45 1.98 -1.44
N ALA A 16 -15.38 1.37 -0.25
CA ALA A 16 -14.33 1.63 0.72
C ALA A 16 -12.95 1.23 0.16
N LEU A 17 -12.85 0.06 -0.50
CA LEU A 17 -11.61 -0.36 -1.16
C LEU A 17 -11.23 0.61 -2.28
N GLY A 18 -12.19 0.99 -3.13
CA GLY A 18 -11.96 1.94 -4.21
C GLY A 18 -11.44 3.29 -3.72
N LEU A 19 -12.02 3.81 -2.63
CA LEU A 19 -11.55 5.04 -2.00
C LEU A 19 -10.14 4.86 -1.42
N GLN A 20 -9.87 3.75 -0.73
CA GLN A 20 -8.55 3.46 -0.17
C GLN A 20 -7.49 3.42 -1.27
N LEU A 21 -7.74 2.70 -2.37
CA LEU A 21 -6.81 2.61 -3.50
C LEU A 21 -6.58 3.98 -4.16
N LEU A 22 -7.62 4.80 -4.26
CA LEU A 22 -7.52 6.15 -4.83
C LEU A 22 -6.62 7.08 -4.00
N ILE A 23 -6.69 7.00 -2.67
CA ILE A 23 -5.90 7.88 -1.79
C ILE A 23 -4.54 7.30 -1.42
N ASP A 24 -4.35 5.99 -1.58
CA ASP A 24 -3.13 5.30 -1.17
C ASP A 24 -2.25 4.92 -2.37
N GLN A 25 -2.79 4.14 -3.32
CA GLN A 25 -2.02 3.59 -4.42
C GLN A 25 -1.91 4.56 -5.61
N ALA A 26 -2.99 5.27 -5.96
CA ALA A 26 -2.95 6.19 -7.09
C ALA A 26 -1.88 7.30 -6.94
N PRO A 27 -1.68 7.93 -5.75
CA PRO A 27 -0.63 8.93 -5.56
C PRO A 27 0.77 8.41 -5.86
N ARG A 28 1.06 7.14 -5.52
CA ARG A 28 2.37 6.50 -5.74
C ARG A 28 2.68 6.31 -7.23
N LEU A 29 1.64 6.13 -8.04
CA LEU A 29 1.77 6.00 -9.50
C LEU A 29 1.85 7.36 -10.19
N LEU A 30 1.13 8.35 -9.66
CA LEU A 30 0.90 9.63 -10.34
C LEU A 30 1.89 10.72 -9.95
N PHE A 31 2.40 10.69 -8.73
CA PHE A 31 3.28 11.73 -8.21
C PHE A 31 4.73 11.23 -8.15
N GLN A 32 5.52 11.73 -9.09
CA GLN A 32 6.94 11.43 -9.25
C GLN A 32 7.76 12.72 -9.20
N GLY A 33 9.06 12.61 -8.93
CA GLY A 33 9.96 13.76 -8.89
C GLY A 33 9.55 14.74 -7.80
N VAL A 34 9.49 16.04 -8.11
CA VAL A 34 9.10 17.08 -7.14
C VAL A 34 7.72 16.82 -6.51
N ASN A 35 6.81 16.17 -7.23
CA ASN A 35 5.46 15.92 -6.75
C ASN A 35 5.37 14.75 -5.76
N SER A 36 6.35 13.86 -5.68
CA SER A 36 6.28 12.71 -4.75
C SER A 36 6.21 13.13 -3.28
N ARG A 37 6.58 14.37 -2.96
CA ARG A 37 6.31 15.01 -1.67
C ARG A 37 4.86 14.91 -1.21
N TRP A 38 3.92 14.87 -2.15
CA TRP A 38 2.50 14.75 -1.84
C TRP A 38 2.10 13.35 -1.37
N VAL A 39 2.83 12.32 -1.78
CA VAL A 39 2.55 10.93 -1.39
C VAL A 39 2.69 10.81 0.13
N GLY A 40 3.90 11.02 0.66
CA GLY A 40 4.14 10.94 2.11
C GLY A 40 3.62 12.15 2.89
N GLY A 41 3.68 13.35 2.32
CA GLY A 41 3.37 14.59 3.02
C GLY A 41 1.88 14.94 3.11
N TYR A 42 1.01 14.26 2.36
CA TYR A 42 -0.43 14.53 2.36
C TYR A 42 -1.27 13.26 2.24
N PHE A 43 -1.06 12.48 1.19
CA PHE A 43 -1.92 11.33 0.88
C PHE A 43 -1.77 10.19 1.89
N ASP A 44 -0.56 9.87 2.33
CA ASP A 44 -0.32 8.84 3.35
C ASP A 44 -1.03 9.19 4.67
N ILE A 45 -1.11 10.48 5.03
CA ILE A 45 -1.75 10.95 6.27
C ILE A 45 -3.25 10.68 6.23
N ILE A 46 -3.93 11.07 5.15
CA ILE A 46 -5.37 10.85 4.98
C ILE A 46 -5.69 9.37 4.75
N SER A 47 -4.82 8.64 4.06
CA SER A 47 -4.91 7.20 3.80
C SER A 47 -4.85 6.42 5.11
N LEU A 48 -3.93 6.80 5.99
CA LEU A 48 -3.77 6.20 7.31
C LEU A 48 -4.97 6.46 8.22
N ASP A 49 -5.50 7.68 8.27
CA ASP A 49 -6.71 8.00 9.06
C ASP A 49 -7.90 7.14 8.59
N LEU A 50 -8.08 7.01 7.27
CA LEU A 50 -9.13 6.17 6.71
C LEU A 50 -8.96 4.70 7.08
N ALA A 51 -7.75 4.15 6.94
CA ALA A 51 -7.45 2.76 7.31
C ALA A 51 -7.72 2.49 8.80
N LYS A 52 -7.31 3.42 9.69
CA LYS A 52 -7.58 3.32 11.14
C LYS A 52 -9.08 3.37 11.43
N ARG A 53 -9.85 4.20 10.73
CA ARG A 53 -11.33 4.21 10.86
C ARG A 53 -11.92 2.86 10.46
N PHE A 54 -11.50 2.27 9.33
CA PHE A 54 -11.96 0.95 8.94
C PHE A 54 -11.57 -0.13 9.95
N ALA A 55 -10.36 -0.05 10.53
CA ALA A 55 -9.91 -0.98 11.55
C ALA A 55 -10.69 -0.86 12.88
N SER A 56 -11.17 0.34 13.22
CA SER A 56 -11.96 0.61 14.42
C SER A 56 -13.43 0.18 14.33
N MET A 57 -13.92 -0.22 13.15
CA MET A 57 -15.31 -0.65 12.98
C MET A 57 -15.59 -1.96 13.72
N PRO A 58 -16.85 -2.20 14.14
CA PRO A 58 -17.27 -3.52 14.61
C PRO A 58 -16.91 -4.59 13.59
N ASP A 59 -16.50 -5.78 14.04
CA ASP A 59 -15.98 -6.83 13.14
C ASP A 59 -16.93 -7.17 12.00
N THR A 60 -18.24 -7.17 12.25
CA THR A 60 -19.29 -7.43 11.25
C THR A 60 -19.46 -6.31 10.23
N LEU A 61 -18.94 -5.10 10.51
CA LEU A 61 -19.01 -3.91 9.65
C LEU A 61 -17.66 -3.51 9.05
N LYS A 62 -16.54 -4.10 9.48
CA LYS A 62 -15.22 -3.85 8.87
C LYS A 62 -15.30 -4.01 7.35
N ALA A 63 -14.74 -3.03 6.63
CA ALA A 63 -14.76 -2.99 5.16
C ALA A 63 -14.11 -4.23 4.53
N TYR A 64 -13.17 -4.85 5.21
CA TYR A 64 -12.44 -6.04 4.79
C TYR A 64 -12.91 -7.34 5.47
N ASN A 65 -14.10 -7.36 6.08
CA ASN A 65 -14.65 -8.59 6.67
C ASN A 65 -14.97 -9.65 5.59
N LEU A 66 -14.44 -10.88 5.74
CA LEU A 66 -14.60 -11.96 4.77
C LEU A 66 -16.06 -12.27 4.42
N ASN A 67 -16.96 -12.34 5.41
CA ASN A 67 -18.37 -12.69 5.18
C ASN A 67 -19.08 -11.64 4.32
N ARG A 68 -18.69 -10.37 4.44
CA ARG A 68 -19.23 -9.29 3.62
C ARG A 68 -18.79 -9.40 2.16
N TRP A 69 -17.56 -9.79 1.93
CA TRP A 69 -17.02 -10.00 0.58
C TRP A 69 -17.55 -11.29 -0.06
N ALA A 70 -17.55 -12.41 0.68
CA ALA A 70 -18.02 -13.70 0.18
C ALA A 70 -19.54 -13.70 -0.06
N GLY A 71 -20.34 -13.22 0.90
CA GLY A 71 -21.81 -13.27 0.84
C GLY A 71 -22.47 -12.01 0.27
N GLY A 72 -21.86 -10.84 0.43
CA GLY A 72 -22.41 -9.57 -0.06
C GLY A 72 -22.02 -9.27 -1.50
N VAL A 73 -20.73 -9.39 -1.80
CA VAL A 73 -20.14 -9.07 -3.11
C VAL A 73 -20.03 -10.30 -4.02
N GLY A 74 -19.96 -11.52 -3.44
CA GLY A 74 -19.73 -12.75 -4.20
C GLY A 74 -18.26 -12.93 -4.62
N ALA A 75 -17.33 -12.29 -3.91
CA ALA A 75 -15.90 -12.38 -4.20
C ALA A 75 -15.32 -13.75 -3.83
N THR A 76 -14.32 -14.19 -4.59
CA THR A 76 -13.53 -15.38 -4.23
C THR A 76 -12.65 -15.07 -3.02
N PHE A 77 -12.24 -16.11 -2.28
CA PHE A 77 -11.32 -15.94 -1.15
C PHE A 77 -10.01 -15.24 -1.56
N GLY A 78 -9.43 -15.66 -2.69
CA GLY A 78 -8.19 -15.05 -3.20
C GLY A 78 -8.34 -13.56 -3.49
N PHE A 79 -9.46 -13.16 -4.11
CA PHE A 79 -9.76 -11.75 -4.34
C PHE A 79 -9.88 -10.98 -3.02
N TRP A 80 -10.65 -11.51 -2.07
CA TRP A 80 -10.82 -10.91 -0.75
C TRP A 80 -9.49 -10.74 -0.02
N ALA A 81 -8.61 -11.75 -0.04
CA ALA A 81 -7.34 -11.70 0.67
C ALA A 81 -6.42 -10.59 0.10
N VAL A 82 -6.36 -10.46 -1.24
CA VAL A 82 -5.65 -9.35 -1.88
C VAL A 82 -6.29 -8.00 -1.52
N ALA A 83 -7.61 -7.88 -1.59
CA ALA A 83 -8.33 -6.66 -1.19
C ALA A 83 -8.04 -6.28 0.27
N ARG A 84 -8.00 -7.25 1.17
CA ARG A 84 -7.68 -7.04 2.59
C ARG A 84 -6.29 -6.45 2.75
N PHE A 85 -5.27 -6.97 2.06
CA PHE A 85 -3.92 -6.38 2.13
C PHE A 85 -3.87 -4.92 1.68
N TRP A 86 -4.68 -4.51 0.69
CA TRP A 86 -4.76 -3.09 0.29
C TRP A 86 -5.40 -2.19 1.35
N PHE A 87 -6.29 -2.70 2.19
CA PHE A 87 -6.76 -1.96 3.37
C PHE A 87 -5.68 -1.84 4.45
N LEU A 88 -4.73 -2.78 4.51
CA LEU A 88 -3.65 -2.78 5.50
C LEU A 88 -2.41 -2.00 5.06
N ALA A 89 -2.20 -1.83 3.75
CA ALA A 89 -1.05 -1.14 3.18
C ALA A 89 -0.76 0.25 3.81
N PRO A 90 -1.77 1.11 4.06
CA PRO A 90 -1.54 2.42 4.70
C PRO A 90 -0.93 2.31 6.10
N LEU A 91 -1.22 1.23 6.84
CA LEU A 91 -0.67 1.00 8.17
C LEU A 91 0.84 0.78 8.09
N VAL A 92 1.28 -0.08 7.15
CA VAL A 92 2.72 -0.33 6.95
C VAL A 92 3.44 0.84 6.27
N TYR A 93 2.74 1.72 5.57
CA TYR A 93 3.36 2.92 4.99
C TYR A 93 3.57 4.04 5.99
N SER A 94 2.98 3.95 7.18
CA SER A 94 3.20 4.91 8.23
C SER A 94 4.60 4.82 8.82
N GLU A 95 5.19 5.97 9.16
CA GLU A 95 6.43 6.07 9.93
C GLU A 95 6.08 6.12 11.43
N SER A 96 5.46 5.04 11.93
CA SER A 96 4.97 4.96 13.32
C SER A 96 4.96 3.52 13.80
N LEU A 97 5.81 3.20 14.79
CA LEU A 97 5.88 1.86 15.38
C LEU A 97 4.52 1.37 15.92
N ALA A 98 3.79 2.21 16.65
CA ALA A 98 2.46 1.86 17.17
C ALA A 98 1.45 1.52 16.07
N THR A 99 1.61 2.09 14.87
CA THR A 99 0.76 1.74 13.73
C THR A 99 1.22 0.43 13.07
N HIS A 100 2.52 0.15 13.09
CA HIS A 100 3.07 -1.15 12.66
C HIS A 100 2.64 -2.30 13.57
N ASP A 101 2.47 -2.07 14.88
CA ASP A 101 1.91 -3.08 15.80
C ASP A 101 0.51 -3.51 15.35
N LEU A 102 -0.36 -2.53 15.03
CA LEU A 102 -1.70 -2.81 14.47
C LEU A 102 -1.62 -3.51 13.10
N ALA A 103 -0.64 -3.14 12.27
CA ALA A 103 -0.42 -3.79 10.99
C ALA A 103 -0.07 -5.28 11.18
N ASP A 104 0.86 -5.60 12.09
CA ASP A 104 1.30 -6.97 12.38
C ASP A 104 0.12 -7.83 12.86
N GLU A 105 -0.71 -7.32 13.78
CA GLU A 105 -1.92 -8.02 14.23
C GLU A 105 -2.88 -8.35 13.08
N LEU A 106 -3.13 -7.39 12.19
CA LEU A 106 -4.06 -7.55 11.08
C LEU A 106 -3.49 -8.43 9.95
N ILE A 107 -2.17 -8.35 9.70
CA ILE A 107 -1.45 -9.21 8.76
C ILE A 107 -1.45 -10.65 9.28
N GLU A 108 -1.18 -10.86 10.58
CA GLU A 108 -1.21 -12.20 11.19
C GLU A 108 -2.62 -12.80 11.13
N SER A 109 -3.67 -12.02 11.44
CA SER A 109 -5.05 -12.46 11.27
C SER A 109 -5.36 -12.86 9.81
N THR A 110 -4.86 -12.10 8.84
CA THR A 110 -5.02 -12.42 7.42
C THR A 110 -4.27 -13.70 7.05
N ARG A 111 -3.06 -13.88 7.59
CA ARG A 111 -2.24 -15.08 7.39
C ARG A 111 -2.96 -16.34 7.88
N LEU A 112 -3.54 -16.30 9.08
CA LEU A 112 -4.32 -17.40 9.65
C LEU A 112 -5.53 -17.77 8.77
N ASP A 113 -6.23 -16.78 8.21
CA ASP A 113 -7.33 -17.01 7.28
C ASP A 113 -6.84 -17.70 5.99
N ILE A 114 -5.67 -17.29 5.45
CA ILE A 114 -5.05 -17.91 4.27
C ILE A 114 -4.66 -19.35 4.56
N GLU A 115 -4.01 -19.62 5.70
CA GLU A 115 -3.62 -20.97 6.10
C GLU A 115 -4.82 -21.89 6.23
N LYS A 116 -5.89 -21.41 6.85
CA LYS A 116 -7.16 -22.14 6.99
C LYS A 116 -7.79 -22.46 5.64
N PHE A 117 -7.80 -21.49 4.72
CA PHE A 117 -8.34 -21.69 3.37
C PHE A 117 -7.49 -22.67 2.55
N ALA A 118 -6.17 -22.55 2.62
CA ALA A 118 -5.24 -23.36 1.83
C ALA A 118 -5.00 -24.77 2.41
N GLY A 119 -5.29 -24.97 3.70
CA GLY A 119 -4.91 -26.18 4.43
C GLY A 119 -3.38 -26.34 4.54
N LYS A 120 -2.65 -25.23 4.53
CA LYS A 120 -1.18 -25.19 4.51
C LYS A 120 -0.69 -24.12 5.48
N THR A 121 0.39 -24.42 6.19
CA THR A 121 1.12 -23.44 6.99
C THR A 121 1.91 -22.51 6.07
N ASP A 122 1.96 -21.22 6.44
CA ASP A 122 2.75 -20.22 5.74
C ASP A 122 4.27 -20.57 5.81
N PRO A 123 4.95 -20.70 4.67
CA PRO A 123 6.35 -21.11 4.62
C PRO A 123 7.32 -20.08 5.24
N TYR A 124 6.92 -18.83 5.40
CA TYR A 124 7.74 -17.76 5.98
C TYR A 124 7.65 -17.69 7.52
N ARG A 125 6.82 -18.50 8.18
CA ARG A 125 6.72 -18.48 9.66
C ARG A 125 8.05 -18.73 10.35
N SER A 126 8.80 -19.72 9.89
CA SER A 126 10.08 -20.12 10.50
C SER A 126 11.15 -19.04 10.36
N SER A 127 11.09 -18.22 9.31
CA SER A 127 12.02 -17.14 9.05
C SER A 127 11.53 -15.76 9.51
N LYS A 128 10.25 -15.60 9.90
CA LYS A 128 9.66 -14.30 10.28
C LYS A 128 10.53 -13.56 11.30
N LYS A 129 11.01 -14.23 12.36
CA LYS A 129 11.86 -13.59 13.38
C LYS A 129 13.14 -12.98 12.83
N GLU A 130 13.77 -13.61 11.84
CA GLU A 130 14.99 -13.08 11.22
C GLU A 130 14.67 -12.04 10.14
N LEU A 131 13.57 -12.21 9.40
CA LEU A 131 13.06 -11.19 8.47
C LEU A 131 12.74 -9.89 9.20
N MET A 132 12.16 -9.97 10.40
CA MET A 132 11.82 -8.83 11.27
C MET A 132 13.04 -8.08 11.84
N LYS A 133 14.27 -8.50 11.52
CA LYS A 133 15.51 -7.76 11.82
C LYS A 133 16.20 -7.22 10.58
N ASN A 134 15.75 -7.62 9.38
CA ASN A 134 16.46 -7.35 8.14
C ASN A 134 16.00 -6.01 7.53
N VAL A 135 16.72 -4.93 7.83
CA VAL A 135 16.47 -3.59 7.27
C VAL A 135 16.65 -3.50 5.74
N TYR A 136 17.33 -4.48 5.13
CA TYR A 136 17.52 -4.55 3.67
C TYR A 136 16.53 -5.50 2.99
N GLY A 137 15.70 -6.21 3.77
CA GLY A 137 14.82 -7.24 3.25
C GLY A 137 13.80 -6.69 2.27
N PHE A 138 13.09 -5.62 2.64
CA PHE A 138 12.08 -5.00 1.78
C PHE A 138 12.62 -4.58 0.39
N PRO A 139 13.65 -3.73 0.29
CA PRO A 139 14.18 -3.33 -1.02
C PRO A 139 14.72 -4.52 -1.82
N THR A 140 15.35 -5.50 -1.15
CA THR A 140 15.84 -6.71 -1.81
C THR A 140 14.71 -7.52 -2.45
N ILE A 141 13.63 -7.77 -1.71
CA ILE A 141 12.49 -8.56 -2.20
C ILE A 141 11.71 -7.81 -3.28
N ILE A 142 11.52 -6.49 -3.15
CA ILE A 142 10.89 -5.68 -4.20
C ILE A 142 11.70 -5.71 -5.49
N LYS A 143 13.03 -5.51 -5.42
CA LYS A 143 13.91 -5.56 -6.60
C LYS A 143 13.91 -6.94 -7.26
N ALA A 144 13.84 -8.02 -6.48
CA ALA A 144 13.71 -9.39 -7.00
C ALA A 144 12.36 -9.65 -7.70
N GLY A 145 11.33 -8.88 -7.35
CA GLY A 145 9.98 -9.01 -7.88
C GLY A 145 9.16 -10.11 -7.21
N PHE A 146 7.87 -10.16 -7.56
CA PHE A 146 6.97 -11.19 -7.09
C PHE A 146 7.33 -12.58 -7.67
N PRO A 147 6.96 -13.69 -7.01
CA PRO A 147 7.25 -15.04 -7.51
C PRO A 147 6.70 -15.27 -8.94
N GLN A 148 7.55 -15.67 -9.89
CA GLN A 148 7.18 -15.88 -11.30
C GLN A 148 7.30 -17.36 -11.72
N LYS A 149 6.61 -18.27 -11.02
CA LYS A 149 6.57 -19.68 -11.43
C LYS A 149 5.29 -20.01 -12.22
N PRO A 150 5.35 -20.86 -13.27
CA PRO A 150 4.20 -21.16 -14.14
C PRO A 150 2.96 -21.71 -13.42
N ASP A 151 3.16 -22.35 -12.26
CA ASP A 151 2.14 -23.02 -11.46
C ASP A 151 1.86 -22.34 -10.12
N LEU A 152 2.22 -21.05 -9.99
CA LEU A 152 2.04 -20.27 -8.76
C LEU A 152 0.60 -20.37 -8.25
N LYS A 153 0.46 -20.88 -7.03
CA LYS A 153 -0.85 -20.95 -6.36
C LYS A 153 -1.15 -19.64 -5.66
N MET A 154 -2.45 -19.34 -5.53
CA MET A 154 -2.90 -18.10 -4.92
C MET A 154 -2.39 -17.96 -3.49
N GLU A 155 -2.43 -19.02 -2.70
CA GLU A 155 -1.93 -19.00 -1.32
C GLU A 155 -0.43 -18.69 -1.22
N GLU A 156 0.37 -19.13 -2.19
CA GLU A 156 1.81 -18.86 -2.20
C GLU A 156 2.10 -17.38 -2.49
N PHE A 157 1.33 -16.78 -3.41
CA PHE A 157 1.38 -15.34 -3.63
C PHE A 157 0.93 -14.56 -2.40
N LEU A 158 -0.13 -15.00 -1.72
CA LEU A 158 -0.65 -14.33 -0.53
C LEU A 158 0.32 -14.42 0.67
N PHE A 159 1.00 -15.56 0.87
CA PHE A 159 2.05 -15.69 1.88
C PHE A 159 3.26 -14.81 1.57
N TRP A 160 3.66 -14.73 0.30
CA TRP A 160 4.70 -13.80 -0.14
C TRP A 160 4.32 -12.34 0.13
N LEU A 161 3.06 -11.96 -0.14
CA LEU A 161 2.56 -10.62 0.10
C LEU A 161 2.53 -10.29 1.61
N ALA A 162 2.10 -11.22 2.45
CA ALA A 162 2.14 -11.06 3.91
C ALA A 162 3.57 -10.83 4.42
N MET A 163 4.52 -11.65 3.94
CA MET A 163 5.94 -11.51 4.26
C MET A 163 6.52 -10.17 3.77
N LEU A 164 6.13 -9.71 2.57
CA LEU A 164 6.57 -8.43 2.05
C LEU A 164 6.13 -7.25 2.94
N LEU A 165 4.91 -7.32 3.48
CA LEU A 165 4.41 -6.31 4.41
C LEU A 165 5.17 -6.35 5.74
N ASP A 166 5.49 -7.53 6.28
CA ASP A 166 6.30 -7.68 7.50
C ASP A 166 7.66 -6.95 7.37
N LEU A 167 8.28 -6.99 6.18
CA LEU A 167 9.59 -6.40 5.91
C LEU A 167 9.64 -4.86 5.98
N HIS A 168 8.50 -4.20 6.16
CA HIS A 168 8.47 -2.76 6.42
C HIS A 168 8.84 -2.41 7.87
N TYR A 169 8.54 -3.30 8.83
CA TYR A 169 8.77 -3.09 10.26
C TYR A 169 10.23 -2.82 10.63
N PRO A 170 11.23 -3.62 10.16
CA PRO A 170 12.62 -3.46 10.58
C PRO A 170 13.18 -2.07 10.29
N ILE A 171 12.78 -1.47 9.16
CA ILE A 171 13.24 -0.14 8.75
C ILE A 171 12.72 0.90 9.74
N ILE A 172 11.43 0.87 10.07
CA ILE A 172 10.83 1.79 11.05
C ILE A 172 11.39 1.54 12.46
N ASN A 173 11.64 0.29 12.84
CA ASN A 173 12.21 -0.03 14.14
C ASN A 173 13.64 0.49 14.35
N VAL A 174 14.42 0.63 13.28
CA VAL A 174 15.81 1.12 13.35
C VAL A 174 15.89 2.62 13.15
N TYR A 175 15.18 3.15 12.16
CA TYR A 175 15.32 4.56 11.73
C TYR A 175 14.17 5.47 12.18
N ASP A 176 13.11 4.91 12.77
CA ASP A 176 11.84 5.60 13.11
C ASP A 176 11.09 6.20 11.91
N ARG A 177 11.64 6.04 10.70
CA ARG A 177 11.13 6.55 9.43
C ARG A 177 11.70 5.76 8.26
N TYR A 178 11.23 6.04 7.05
CA TYR A 178 11.79 5.46 5.82
C TYR A 178 12.90 6.36 5.25
N PRO A 179 14.17 5.93 5.24
CA PRO A 179 15.28 6.75 4.75
C PRO A 179 15.07 7.22 3.29
N TYR A 180 14.52 6.35 2.45
CA TYR A 180 14.22 6.64 1.05
C TYR A 180 13.15 7.73 0.83
N ARG A 181 12.37 8.08 1.88
CA ARG A 181 11.43 9.21 1.82
C ARG A 181 12.05 10.55 2.18
N ASN A 182 13.31 10.58 2.62
CA ASN A 182 13.95 11.82 3.06
C ASN A 182 13.98 12.87 1.96
N ALA A 183 14.40 12.49 0.75
CA ALA A 183 14.44 13.39 -0.40
C ALA A 183 13.05 13.94 -0.77
N SER A 184 12.03 13.08 -0.83
CA SER A 184 10.66 13.49 -1.19
C SER A 184 9.98 14.34 -0.10
N LEU A 185 10.35 14.16 1.17
CA LEU A 185 9.84 14.95 2.29
C LEU A 185 10.74 16.15 2.64
N GLY A 186 11.79 16.40 1.88
CA GLY A 186 12.73 17.51 2.12
C GLY A 186 13.55 17.37 3.40
N ARG A 187 13.69 16.15 3.93
CA ARG A 187 14.49 15.85 5.13
C ARG A 187 15.96 15.69 4.77
N GLU A 188 16.82 15.95 5.75
CA GLU A 188 18.22 15.54 5.67
C GLU A 188 18.38 14.12 6.21
N SER A 189 19.13 13.29 5.48
CA SER A 189 19.50 11.95 5.90
C SER A 189 20.65 12.01 6.91
N THR A 190 20.56 11.22 7.98
CA THR A 190 21.68 10.95 8.90
C THR A 190 22.79 10.17 8.19
N GLN A 191 23.95 10.01 8.84
CA GLN A 191 25.05 9.21 8.28
C GLN A 191 24.64 7.73 8.09
N GLU A 192 23.98 7.14 9.08
CA GLU A 192 23.49 5.75 9.03
C GLU A 192 22.43 5.55 7.94
N GLU A 193 21.57 6.55 7.72
CA GLU A 193 20.57 6.52 6.64
C GLU A 193 21.20 6.61 5.26
N LYS A 194 22.28 7.41 5.10
CA LYS A 194 23.04 7.47 3.84
C LYS A 194 23.70 6.13 3.53
N GLU A 195 24.31 5.50 4.53
CA GLU A 195 24.90 4.16 4.39
C GLU A 195 23.84 3.12 3.98
N TRP A 196 22.63 3.21 4.54
CA TRP A 196 21.51 2.37 4.14
C TRP A 196 21.05 2.64 2.70
N LEU A 197 20.99 3.91 2.28
CA LEU A 197 20.65 4.30 0.91
C LEU A 197 21.69 3.78 -0.09
N ASP A 198 22.98 3.95 0.20
CA ASP A 198 24.07 3.43 -0.63
C ASP A 198 24.00 1.90 -0.74
N ALA A 199 23.79 1.20 0.39
CA ALA A 199 23.69 -0.26 0.42
C ALA A 199 22.45 -0.80 -0.31
N THR A 200 21.39 0.02 -0.43
CA THR A 200 20.17 -0.34 -1.16
C THR A 200 20.14 0.21 -2.57
N ASP A 201 21.25 0.79 -3.05
CA ASP A 201 21.36 1.41 -4.38
C ASP A 201 20.21 2.41 -4.58
N HIS A 202 20.11 3.34 -3.62
CA HIS A 202 19.15 4.45 -3.53
C HIS A 202 17.70 4.03 -3.78
N PHE A 203 17.28 2.88 -3.22
CA PHE A 203 15.96 2.32 -3.43
C PHE A 203 14.85 3.34 -3.12
N GLY A 204 14.03 3.68 -4.12
CA GLY A 204 12.87 4.56 -3.96
C GLY A 204 13.21 6.01 -3.59
N GLU A 205 14.49 6.40 -3.57
CA GLU A 205 14.90 7.77 -3.26
C GLU A 205 14.70 8.68 -4.48
N GLU A 206 14.21 9.89 -4.22
CA GLU A 206 14.12 10.93 -5.24
C GLU A 206 15.49 11.50 -5.60
N GLY A 207 15.70 11.79 -6.89
CA GLY A 207 16.95 12.35 -7.38
C GLY A 207 17.30 13.71 -6.75
N GLU A 208 18.60 14.03 -6.71
CA GLU A 208 19.13 15.22 -6.04
C GLU A 208 18.48 16.54 -6.51
N GLU A 209 18.15 16.65 -7.80
CA GLU A 209 17.44 17.81 -8.33
C GLU A 209 16.05 18.00 -7.73
N ALA A 210 15.27 16.91 -7.62
CA ALA A 210 13.95 16.95 -7.02
C ALA A 210 14.07 17.31 -5.54
N ALA A 211 15.01 16.69 -4.82
CA ALA A 211 15.28 16.97 -3.42
C ALA A 211 15.65 18.45 -3.17
N LYS A 212 16.50 19.04 -4.02
CA LYS A 212 16.85 20.48 -3.96
C LYS A 212 15.63 21.37 -4.17
N LYS A 213 14.80 21.07 -5.17
CA LYS A 213 13.57 21.82 -5.44
C LYS A 213 12.57 21.71 -4.29
N ILE A 214 12.43 20.53 -3.69
CA ILE A 214 11.53 20.30 -2.55
C ILE A 214 12.01 21.09 -1.32
N ARG A 215 13.31 21.02 -0.97
CA ARG A 215 13.88 21.80 0.15
C ARG A 215 13.79 23.31 -0.06
N GLY A 216 13.91 23.77 -1.31
CA GLY A 216 13.76 25.19 -1.67
C GLY A 216 12.32 25.69 -1.73
N CYS A 217 11.32 24.80 -1.69
CA CYS A 217 9.91 25.19 -1.69
C CYS A 217 9.49 25.67 -0.29
N VAL A 218 9.41 27.00 -0.11
CA VAL A 218 8.89 27.62 1.12
C VAL A 218 7.38 27.81 0.99
N GLY A 219 6.60 26.84 1.46
CA GLY A 219 5.13 26.92 1.54
C GLY A 219 4.36 26.60 0.25
N TRP A 220 3.03 26.68 0.35
CA TRP A 220 2.09 26.50 -0.76
C TRP A 220 2.18 27.70 -1.70
N THR A 221 2.83 27.58 -2.85
CA THR A 221 2.72 28.62 -3.88
C THR A 221 1.42 28.43 -4.67
N MET A 222 0.77 29.51 -5.12
CA MET A 222 -0.46 29.43 -5.93
C MET A 222 -0.30 28.57 -7.20
N ASP A 223 0.90 28.52 -7.78
CA ASP A 223 1.26 27.59 -8.87
C ASP A 223 1.04 26.12 -8.52
N THR A 224 1.19 25.76 -7.24
CA THR A 224 0.94 24.41 -6.77
C THR A 224 -0.56 24.10 -6.75
N ILE A 225 -1.41 25.07 -6.40
CA ILE A 225 -2.87 24.92 -6.35
C ILE A 225 -3.47 24.79 -7.76
N ASP A 226 -2.99 25.57 -8.74
CA ASP A 226 -3.45 25.48 -10.14
C ASP A 226 -3.02 24.16 -10.81
N ARG A 227 -1.83 23.65 -10.47
CA ARG A 227 -1.42 22.30 -10.87
C ARG A 227 -2.27 21.23 -10.20
N TRP A 228 -2.67 21.41 -8.95
CA TRP A 228 -3.58 20.50 -8.24
C TRP A 228 -4.96 20.44 -8.89
N GLN A 229 -5.53 21.57 -9.34
CA GLN A 229 -6.81 21.58 -10.07
C GLN A 229 -6.70 20.86 -11.41
N THR A 230 -5.61 21.08 -12.13
CA THR A 230 -5.34 20.41 -13.42
C THR A 230 -5.07 18.91 -13.24
N LEU A 231 -4.34 18.54 -12.19
CA LEU A 231 -4.09 17.14 -11.80
C LEU A 231 -5.37 16.45 -11.33
N MET A 232 -6.23 17.11 -10.53
CA MET A 232 -7.52 16.56 -10.12
C MET A 232 -8.46 16.37 -11.31
N PHE A 233 -8.46 17.27 -12.28
CA PHE A 233 -9.23 17.12 -13.51
C PHE A 233 -8.73 15.93 -14.34
N ASN A 234 -7.41 15.81 -14.51
CA ASN A 234 -6.80 14.65 -15.18
C ASN A 234 -6.94 13.36 -14.36
N LEU A 235 -6.99 13.45 -13.03
CA LEU A 235 -7.24 12.35 -12.11
C LEU A 235 -8.66 11.84 -12.30
N ILE A 236 -9.67 12.70 -12.31
CA ILE A 236 -11.07 12.32 -12.52
C ILE A 236 -11.23 11.66 -13.89
N VAL A 237 -10.62 12.22 -14.94
CA VAL A 237 -10.69 11.64 -16.30
C VAL A 237 -9.97 10.29 -16.38
N ASN A 238 -8.76 10.17 -15.84
CA ASN A 238 -8.00 8.91 -15.87
C ASN A 238 -8.55 7.86 -14.91
N LEU A 239 -9.08 8.22 -13.74
CA LEU A 239 -9.75 7.29 -12.84
C LEU A 239 -11.03 6.78 -13.47
N TYR A 240 -11.79 7.64 -14.16
CA TYR A 240 -13.01 7.21 -14.84
C TYR A 240 -12.68 6.18 -15.94
N VAL A 241 -11.61 6.40 -16.71
CA VAL A 241 -11.15 5.44 -17.73
C VAL A 241 -10.56 4.17 -17.10
N THR A 242 -9.74 4.30 -16.05
CA THR A 242 -9.04 3.18 -15.41
C THR A 242 -10.00 2.31 -14.60
N LEU A 243 -10.90 2.91 -13.82
CA LEU A 243 -11.96 2.17 -13.13
C LEU A 243 -12.94 1.57 -14.13
N SER A 244 -13.28 2.25 -15.24
CA SER A 244 -14.10 1.63 -16.29
C SER A 244 -13.40 0.42 -16.92
N LEU A 245 -12.08 0.46 -17.13
CA LEU A 245 -11.31 -0.66 -17.66
C LEU A 245 -11.09 -1.77 -16.64
N VAL A 246 -10.89 -1.45 -15.36
CA VAL A 246 -10.76 -2.41 -14.26
C VAL A 246 -12.11 -3.08 -13.98
N PHE A 247 -13.21 -2.34 -13.91
CA PHE A 247 -14.55 -2.91 -13.80
C PHE A 247 -14.94 -3.71 -15.05
N TYR A 248 -14.56 -3.27 -16.26
CA TYR A 248 -14.77 -4.04 -17.48
C TYR A 248 -13.93 -5.32 -17.54
N ALA A 249 -12.68 -5.29 -17.05
CA ALA A 249 -11.79 -6.46 -16.94
C ALA A 249 -12.18 -7.39 -15.78
N LEU A 250 -12.78 -6.87 -14.71
CA LEU A 250 -13.34 -7.66 -13.61
C LEU A 250 -14.68 -8.30 -14.00
N GLN A 251 -15.53 -7.62 -14.79
CA GLN A 251 -16.75 -8.19 -15.35
C GLN A 251 -16.49 -9.22 -16.45
N LYS A 252 -15.51 -8.98 -17.34
CA LYS A 252 -15.07 -9.94 -18.34
C LYS A 252 -13.81 -10.62 -17.86
N ARG A 253 -13.95 -11.81 -17.26
CA ARG A 253 -12.86 -12.74 -16.88
C ARG A 253 -11.69 -12.72 -17.87
N LEU A 254 -10.71 -11.82 -17.71
CA LEU A 254 -9.54 -11.74 -18.58
C LEU A 254 -8.29 -11.29 -17.80
N LYS A 255 -7.44 -12.30 -17.60
CA LYS A 255 -5.98 -12.34 -17.48
C LYS A 255 -5.29 -11.16 -16.78
N LEU A 256 -4.85 -11.47 -15.56
CA LEU A 256 -3.77 -10.98 -14.69
C LEU A 256 -2.69 -9.99 -15.21
N SER A 257 -2.52 -9.78 -16.53
CA SER A 257 -1.42 -8.98 -17.08
C SER A 257 -1.54 -7.47 -16.84
N ILE A 258 -2.75 -6.93 -16.68
CA ILE A 258 -2.96 -5.49 -16.38
C ILE A 258 -2.59 -5.17 -14.93
N PHE A 259 -2.76 -6.13 -14.01
CA PHE A 259 -2.39 -5.97 -12.61
C PHE A 259 -0.87 -5.87 -12.40
N LEU A 260 -0.08 -6.45 -13.31
CA LEU A 260 1.39 -6.48 -13.24
C LEU A 260 2.06 -5.17 -13.68
N THR A 261 1.34 -4.30 -14.41
CA THR A 261 1.86 -2.99 -14.82
C THR A 261 1.78 -1.96 -13.69
N LEU A 262 0.93 -2.19 -12.68
CA LEU A 262 0.77 -1.31 -11.51
C LEU A 262 1.77 -1.62 -10.38
N LEU A 263 2.59 -2.66 -10.54
CA LEU A 263 3.60 -3.13 -9.58
C LEU A 263 5.06 -2.86 -10.06
N ARG A 264 5.22 -2.02 -11.08
CA ARG A 264 6.51 -1.45 -11.53
C ARG A 264 6.49 0.05 -11.28
#